data_AF-A0A840ZQZ6-F1
#
_entry.id   AF-A0A840ZQZ6-F1
#
_cell.length_a   1.000
_cell.length_b   1.000
_cell.length_c   1.000
_cell.angle_alpha   90.00
_cell.angle_beta   90.00
_cell.angle_gamma   90.00
#
_symmetry.space_group_name_H-M   'P 1'
#
loop_
_entity.id
_entity.type
_entity.pdbx_description
1 polymer ?
#
loop_
_entity_poly.entity_id
_entity_poly.type
_entity_poly.pdbx_seq_one_letter_code
_entity_poly.pdbx_strand_id
1 'polypeptide(L)'
;MTPPRSSSGSDADGFTLVEMLVAFAIVSLCTVSALDVAASLGRQSGQVEAALRAVDEARGIVALRLAAGTLRRGAETGRFSDGQTWILDVADVGPRLGWHDVPPVWHVRLTRDAPRGPVVYETVLTVGLGG
;
A
#
# COMPACT_ATOMS: atom_id res chain seq x y z
N MET A 1 -82.36 -18.09 4.87
CA MET A 1 -81.81 -18.12 3.50
C MET A 1 -80.54 -17.28 3.52
N THR A 2 -79.38 -17.92 3.57
CA THR A 2 -78.02 -17.33 3.61
C THR A 2 -77.43 -17.38 2.18
N PRO A 3 -76.32 -16.67 1.87
CA PRO A 3 -76.18 -15.32 1.32
C PRO A 3 -75.78 -15.33 -0.19
N PRO A 4 -75.29 -14.21 -0.76
CA PRO A 4 -73.87 -14.26 -1.14
C PRO A 4 -73.04 -13.16 -0.50
N ARG A 5 -71.89 -13.58 0.03
CA ARG A 5 -70.73 -12.73 0.30
C ARG A 5 -70.12 -12.36 -1.05
N SER A 6 -70.27 -11.11 -1.50
CA SER A 6 -69.38 -10.60 -2.54
C SER A 6 -68.13 -10.06 -1.85
N SER A 7 -67.12 -10.93 -1.88
CA SER A 7 -65.69 -10.61 -1.88
C SER A 7 -65.27 -9.32 -1.18
N SER A 8 -64.62 -9.49 -0.03
CA SER A 8 -63.47 -8.70 0.35
C SER A 8 -62.70 -8.27 -0.89
N GLY A 9 -62.80 -7.00 -1.27
CA GLY A 9 -61.76 -6.36 -2.04
C GLY A 9 -60.52 -6.48 -1.18
N SER A 10 -59.69 -7.48 -1.49
CA SER A 10 -58.42 -7.72 -0.85
C SER A 10 -57.67 -6.41 -0.78
N ASP A 11 -57.10 -6.11 0.38
CA ASP A 11 -56.09 -5.09 0.66
C ASP A 11 -55.25 -4.76 -0.59
N ALA A 12 -55.76 -3.85 -1.42
CA ALA A 12 -54.95 -3.10 -2.33
C ALA A 12 -54.47 -1.90 -1.53
N ASP A 13 -53.71 -2.17 -0.46
CA ASP A 13 -52.94 -1.16 0.26
C ASP A 13 -51.89 -0.66 -0.72
N GLY A 14 -52.30 0.33 -1.53
CA GLY A 14 -51.44 1.04 -2.44
C GLY A 14 -50.32 1.70 -1.64
N PHE A 15 -49.09 1.44 -2.06
CA PHE A 15 -47.87 1.98 -1.44
C PHE A 15 -48.00 3.48 -1.18
N THR A 16 -47.75 3.93 0.05
CA THR A 16 -47.95 5.35 0.38
C THR A 16 -46.83 6.21 -0.20
N LEU A 17 -47.09 7.50 -0.48
CA LEU A 17 -46.06 8.45 -0.91
C LEU A 17 -44.89 8.52 0.09
N VAL A 18 -45.19 8.42 1.39
CA VAL A 18 -44.19 8.37 2.45
C VAL A 18 -43.30 7.15 2.29
N GLU A 19 -43.86 6.00 1.96
CA GLU A 19 -43.14 4.75 1.79
C GLU A 19 -42.21 4.79 0.56
N MET A 20 -42.65 5.40 -0.55
CA MET A 20 -41.79 5.68 -1.69
C MET A 20 -40.64 6.63 -1.34
N LEU A 21 -40.89 7.69 -0.56
CA LEU A 21 -39.86 8.62 -0.12
C LEU A 21 -38.85 7.93 0.81
N VAL A 22 -39.32 7.09 1.73
CA VAL A 22 -38.46 6.30 2.61
C VAL A 22 -37.63 5.30 1.81
N ALA A 23 -38.23 4.56 0.88
CA ALA A 23 -37.51 3.65 0.00
C ALA A 23 -36.45 4.39 -0.83
N PHE A 24 -36.80 5.54 -1.41
CA PHE A 24 -35.87 6.37 -2.16
C PHE A 24 -34.73 6.90 -1.29
N ALA A 25 -35.02 7.32 -0.05
CA ALA A 25 -34.01 7.77 0.90
C ALA A 25 -33.05 6.63 1.29
N ILE A 26 -33.58 5.43 1.55
CA ILE A 26 -32.77 4.25 1.86
C ILE A 26 -31.88 3.89 0.66
N VAL A 27 -32.45 3.80 -0.55
CA VAL A 27 -31.68 3.49 -1.76
C VAL A 27 -30.62 4.55 -2.05
N SER A 28 -30.96 5.82 -1.89
CA SER A 28 -30.02 6.94 -2.06
C SER A 28 -28.89 6.85 -1.04
N LEU A 29 -29.20 6.58 0.22
CA LEU A 29 -28.19 6.41 1.27
C LEU A 29 -27.28 5.22 0.97
N CYS A 30 -27.85 4.06 0.62
CA CYS A 30 -27.09 2.88 0.24
C CYS A 30 -26.16 3.16 -0.96
N THR A 31 -26.66 3.89 -1.97
CA THR A 31 -25.87 4.24 -3.17
C THR A 31 -24.70 5.14 -2.81
N VAL A 32 -24.94 6.19 -2.01
CA VAL A 32 -23.87 7.10 -1.54
C VAL A 32 -22.83 6.33 -0.72
N SER A 33 -23.26 5.47 0.20
CA SER A 33 -22.34 4.64 1.00
C SER A 33 -21.52 3.68 0.13
N ALA A 34 -22.14 3.04 -0.87
CA ALA A 34 -21.44 2.14 -1.78
C ALA A 34 -20.36 2.89 -2.60
N LEU A 35 -20.67 4.10 -3.09
CA LEU A 35 -19.72 4.93 -3.81
C LEU A 35 -18.56 5.38 -2.93
N ASP A 36 -18.81 5.75 -1.67
CA ASP A 36 -17.75 6.16 -0.74
C ASP A 36 -16.80 5.01 -0.40
N VAL A 37 -17.35 3.81 -0.15
CA VAL A 37 -16.57 2.59 0.05
C VAL A 37 -15.72 2.28 -1.19
N ALA A 38 -16.31 2.29 -2.38
CA ALA A 38 -15.56 2.06 -3.62
C ALA A 38 -14.43 3.09 -3.82
N ALA A 39 -14.70 4.37 -3.54
CA ALA A 39 -13.70 5.43 -3.65
C ALA A 39 -12.57 5.27 -2.62
N SER A 40 -12.88 4.85 -1.39
CA SER A 40 -11.88 4.57 -0.36
C SER A 40 -10.96 3.41 -0.75
N LEU A 41 -11.53 2.32 -1.30
CA LEU A 41 -10.79 1.17 -1.77
C LEU A 41 -9.86 1.54 -2.93
N GLY A 42 -10.34 2.33 -3.89
CA GLY A 42 -9.51 2.82 -5.01
C GLY A 42 -8.36 3.73 -4.57
N ARG A 43 -8.57 4.59 -3.57
CA ARG A 43 -7.47 5.41 -3.00
C ARG A 43 -6.45 4.54 -2.27
N GLN A 44 -6.91 3.55 -1.50
CA GLN A 44 -6.03 2.65 -0.77
C GLN A 44 -5.22 1.76 -1.72
N SER A 45 -5.81 1.25 -2.80
CA SER A 45 -5.08 0.47 -3.81
C SER A 45 -3.99 1.29 -4.49
N GLY A 46 -4.28 2.55 -4.85
CA GLY A 46 -3.27 3.44 -5.44
C GLY A 46 -2.08 3.72 -4.50
N GLN A 47 -2.33 3.86 -3.20
CA GLN A 47 -1.26 4.01 -2.21
C GLN A 47 -0.39 2.75 -2.09
N VAL A 48 -1.01 1.57 -2.11
CA VAL A 48 -0.30 0.28 -2.07
C VAL A 48 0.55 0.10 -3.33
N GLU A 49 0.01 0.36 -4.52
CA GLU A 49 0.76 0.27 -5.77
C GLU A 49 1.96 1.22 -5.80
N ALA A 50 1.80 2.46 -5.32
CA ALA A 50 2.90 3.41 -5.21
C ALA A 50 3.99 2.93 -4.24
N ALA A 51 3.60 2.33 -3.11
CA ALA A 51 4.54 1.75 -2.15
C ALA A 51 5.29 0.55 -2.75
N LEU A 52 4.60 -0.36 -3.44
CA LEU A 52 5.22 -1.51 -4.11
C LEU A 52 6.23 -1.05 -5.18
N ARG A 53 5.87 -0.06 -6.00
CA ARG A 53 6.77 0.50 -7.01
C ARG A 53 8.03 1.08 -6.38
N ALA A 54 7.90 1.83 -5.28
CA ALA A 54 9.04 2.41 -4.58
C ALA A 54 9.97 1.34 -3.99
N VAL A 55 9.41 0.23 -3.46
CA VAL A 55 10.18 -0.90 -2.94
C VAL A 55 10.94 -1.60 -4.08
N ASP A 56 10.30 -1.86 -5.22
CA ASP A 56 10.96 -2.50 -6.36
C ASP A 56 12.06 -1.62 -6.96
N GLU A 57 11.83 -0.31 -7.04
CA GLU A 57 12.88 0.64 -7.46
C GLU A 57 14.05 0.66 -6.48
N ALA A 58 13.77 0.70 -5.16
CA ALA A 58 14.79 0.64 -4.12
C ALA A 58 15.61 -0.68 -4.19
N ARG A 59 14.96 -1.81 -4.43
CA ARG A 59 15.65 -3.10 -4.66
C ARG A 59 16.56 -3.03 -5.88
N GLY A 60 16.09 -2.45 -6.98
CA GLY A 60 16.89 -2.25 -8.19
C GLY A 60 18.14 -1.39 -7.95
N ILE A 61 17.98 -0.27 -7.23
CA ILE A 61 19.07 0.63 -6.83
C ILE A 61 20.16 -0.12 -6.06
N VAL A 62 19.77 -0.96 -5.10
CA VAL A 62 20.70 -1.75 -4.27
C VAL A 62 21.32 -2.89 -5.07
N ALA A 63 20.52 -3.63 -5.86
CA ALA A 63 20.99 -4.74 -6.67
C ALA A 63 22.02 -4.30 -7.72
N LEU A 64 21.80 -3.15 -8.36
CA LEU A 64 22.74 -2.59 -9.34
C LEU A 64 24.09 -2.23 -8.68
N ARG A 65 24.08 -1.64 -7.49
CA ARG A 65 25.31 -1.30 -6.74
C ARG A 65 26.05 -2.54 -6.25
N LEU A 66 25.31 -3.56 -5.82
CA LEU A 66 25.88 -4.83 -5.44
C LEU A 66 26.55 -5.52 -6.64
N ALA A 67 25.84 -5.60 -7.78
CA ALA A 67 26.35 -6.21 -8.99
C ALA A 67 27.56 -5.46 -9.59
N ALA A 68 27.57 -4.13 -9.50
CA ALA A 68 28.70 -3.31 -9.93
C ALA A 68 29.89 -3.32 -8.94
N GLY A 69 29.74 -3.94 -7.76
CA GLY A 69 30.75 -3.88 -6.69
C GLY A 69 31.00 -2.47 -6.15
N THR A 70 30.05 -1.55 -6.33
CA THR A 70 30.16 -0.14 -5.93
C THR A 70 29.54 0.14 -4.56
N LEU A 71 29.04 -0.90 -3.89
CA LEU A 71 28.52 -0.80 -2.53
C LEU A 71 29.66 -0.46 -1.56
N ARG A 72 29.66 0.78 -1.04
CA ARG A 72 30.69 1.31 -0.16
C ARG A 72 30.03 1.93 1.06
N ARG A 73 30.70 1.85 2.21
CA ARG A 73 30.25 2.50 3.44
C ARG A 73 30.02 4.00 3.21
N GLY A 74 28.89 4.50 3.69
CA GLY A 74 28.53 5.92 3.62
C GLY A 74 27.08 6.13 3.19
N ALA A 75 26.73 7.40 3.05
CA ALA A 75 25.42 7.80 2.56
C ALA A 75 25.52 8.28 1.10
N GLU A 76 24.63 7.80 0.26
CA GLU A 76 24.42 8.26 -1.10
C GLU A 76 23.02 8.83 -1.23
N THR A 77 22.84 9.83 -2.10
CA THR A 77 21.53 10.42 -2.36
C THR A 77 21.21 10.37 -3.85
N GLY A 78 19.93 10.31 -4.18
CA GLY A 78 19.46 10.36 -5.54
C GLY A 78 17.97 10.64 -5.60
N ARG A 79 17.36 10.38 -6.75
CA ARG A 79 15.91 10.53 -6.94
C ARG A 79 15.29 9.25 -7.44
N PHE A 80 14.09 8.99 -6.96
CA PHE A 80 13.21 7.98 -7.51
C PHE A 80 12.63 8.47 -8.83
N SER A 81 12.04 7.54 -9.58
CA SER A 81 11.32 7.82 -10.83
C SER A 81 10.13 8.79 -10.66
N ASP A 82 9.55 8.85 -9.46
CA ASP A 82 8.49 9.79 -9.08
C ASP A 82 9.01 11.21 -8.72
N GLY A 83 10.33 11.41 -8.75
CA GLY A 83 10.99 12.68 -8.42
C GLY A 83 11.29 12.88 -6.93
N GLN A 84 10.82 12.01 -6.04
CA GLN A 84 11.14 12.08 -4.62
C GLN A 84 12.62 11.78 -4.37
N THR A 85 13.20 12.41 -3.35
CA THR A 85 14.62 12.18 -3.02
C THR A 85 14.74 10.91 -2.19
N TRP A 86 15.75 10.10 -2.46
CA TRP A 86 16.12 8.97 -1.61
C TRP A 86 17.52 9.14 -1.06
N ILE A 87 17.75 8.49 0.08
CA ILE A 87 19.03 8.45 0.76
C ILE A 87 19.32 6.99 1.08
N LEU A 88 20.45 6.49 0.59
CA LEU A 88 20.96 5.15 0.77
C LEU A 88 22.11 5.21 1.78
N ASP A 89 21.89 4.69 2.98
CA ASP A 89 22.93 4.53 4.00
C ASP A 89 23.45 3.09 3.97
N VAL A 90 24.76 2.95 3.84
CA VAL A 90 25.46 1.67 3.78
C VAL A 90 26.46 1.62 4.93
N ALA A 91 26.31 0.60 5.78
CA ALA A 91 27.21 0.36 6.91
C ALA A 91 27.77 -1.06 6.84
N ASP A 92 29.05 -1.23 7.16
CA ASP A 92 29.61 -2.55 7.44
C ASP A 92 29.31 -2.91 8.90
N VAL A 93 28.56 -4.00 9.10
CA VAL A 93 28.19 -4.51 10.43
C VAL A 93 29.10 -5.63 10.92
N GLY A 94 29.95 -6.21 10.06
CA GLY A 94 30.88 -7.29 10.44
C GLY A 94 31.75 -6.94 11.66
N PRO A 95 32.42 -5.77 11.69
CA PRO A 95 33.24 -5.37 12.82
C PRO A 95 32.46 -5.20 14.14
N ARG A 96 31.18 -4.81 14.06
CA ARG A 96 30.32 -4.68 15.26
C ARG A 96 29.90 -6.04 15.83
N LEU A 97 29.91 -7.07 14.99
CA LEU A 97 29.62 -8.46 15.37
C LEU A 97 30.89 -9.23 15.80
N GLY A 98 32.06 -8.57 15.83
CA GLY A 98 33.34 -9.19 16.16
C GLY A 98 33.89 -10.07 15.03
N TRP A 99 33.37 -9.94 13.81
CA TRP A 99 33.88 -10.66 12.66
C TRP A 99 34.93 -9.81 11.94
N HIS A 100 36.18 -10.25 12.02
CA HIS A 100 37.33 -9.51 11.46
C HIS A 100 37.94 -10.17 10.21
N ASP A 101 37.75 -11.49 10.03
CA ASP A 101 38.33 -12.27 8.93
C ASP A 101 37.30 -12.74 7.90
N VAL A 102 36.12 -12.13 7.87
CA VAL A 102 35.03 -12.47 6.92
C VAL A 102 34.84 -11.35 5.90
N PRO A 103 34.30 -11.66 4.71
CA PRO A 103 33.89 -10.62 3.77
C PRO A 103 32.90 -9.62 4.40
N PRO A 104 32.90 -8.35 3.95
CA PRO A 104 32.05 -7.32 4.51
C PRO A 104 30.57 -7.72 4.52
N VAL A 105 29.91 -7.41 5.64
CA VAL A 105 28.47 -7.60 5.80
C VAL A 105 27.83 -6.23 5.76
N TRP A 106 27.21 -5.91 4.63
CA TRP A 106 26.60 -4.62 4.38
C TRP A 106 25.20 -4.58 4.94
N HIS A 107 24.96 -3.73 5.93
CA HIS A 107 23.62 -3.25 6.24
C HIS A 107 23.30 -2.07 5.33
N VAL A 108 22.20 -2.19 4.60
CA VAL A 108 21.78 -1.23 3.58
C VAL A 108 20.40 -0.74 3.96
N ARG A 109 20.27 0.57 4.15
CA ARG A 109 19.01 1.22 4.49
C ARG A 109 18.75 2.35 3.51
N LEU A 110 17.61 2.29 2.85
CA LEU A 110 17.14 3.32 1.93
C LEU A 110 15.92 4.03 2.53
N THR A 111 16.05 5.33 2.75
CA THR A 111 15.00 6.20 3.26
C THR A 111 14.55 7.22 2.23
N ARG A 112 13.33 7.71 2.40
CA ARG A 112 12.74 8.77 1.57
C ARG A 112 12.90 10.14 2.22
N ASP A 113 13.22 11.14 1.39
CA ASP A 113 13.35 12.59 1.65
C ASP A 113 14.39 13.03 2.69
N ALA A 114 14.67 12.23 3.72
CA ALA A 114 15.60 12.55 4.79
C ALA A 114 16.31 11.30 5.34
N PRO A 115 17.51 11.44 5.96
CA PRO A 115 18.28 10.29 6.48
C PRO A 115 17.55 9.52 7.59
N ARG A 116 16.66 10.20 8.32
CA ARG A 116 15.77 9.61 9.34
C ARG A 116 14.31 9.57 8.88
N GLY A 117 14.08 9.70 7.58
CA GLY A 117 12.76 9.63 6.97
C GLY A 117 12.18 8.21 6.96
N PRO A 118 11.01 8.04 6.34
CA PRO A 118 10.38 6.73 6.17
C PRO A 118 11.34 5.76 5.48
N VAL A 119 11.49 4.56 6.05
CA VAL A 119 12.29 3.49 5.46
C VAL A 119 11.49 2.87 4.32
N VAL A 120 12.07 2.89 3.12
CA VAL A 120 11.48 2.28 1.92
C VAL A 120 12.00 0.86 1.77
N TYR A 121 13.28 0.64 2.06
CA TYR A 121 13.93 -0.64 1.92
C TYR A 121 15.07 -0.78 2.92
N GLU A 122 15.18 -1.94 3.55
CA GLU A 122 16.26 -2.25 4.49
C GLU A 122 16.63 -3.72 4.34
N THR A 123 17.92 -4.00 4.22
CA THR A 123 18.44 -5.35 4.03
C THR A 123 19.86 -5.50 4.55
N VAL A 124 20.28 -6.75 4.73
CA VAL A 124 21.67 -7.11 5.05
C VAL A 124 22.19 -8.01 3.93
N LEU A 125 23.34 -7.65 3.37
CA LEU A 125 23.96 -8.32 2.23
C LEU A 125 25.37 -8.76 2.60
N THR A 126 25.78 -9.95 2.15
CA THR A 126 27.15 -10.44 2.32
C THR A 126 27.80 -10.56 0.95
N VAL A 127 28.99 -9.99 0.77
CA VAL A 127 29.76 -10.16 -0.47
C VAL A 127 30.48 -11.51 -0.40
N GLY A 128 29.80 -12.62 -0.72
CA GLY A 128 30.45 -13.94 -0.58
C GLY A 128 29.65 -15.20 -0.89
N LEU A 129 28.41 -15.13 -1.38
CA LEU A 129 27.60 -16.33 -1.69
C LEU A 129 26.99 -16.25 -3.10
N GLY A 130 27.83 -15.95 -4.08
CA GLY A 130 27.51 -16.12 -5.50
C GLY A 130 28.70 -16.79 -6.18
N GLY A 131 28.66 -18.12 -6.22
CA GLY A 131 29.46 -18.91 -7.16
C GLY A 131 28.77 -18.97 -8.51
#